data_AF-A0A1S1LVD8-F1
#
_entry.id   AF-A0A1S1LVD8-F1
#
_cell.length_a   1.000
_cell.length_b   1.000
_cell.length_c   1.000
_cell.angle_alpha   90.00
_cell.angle_beta   90.00
_cell.angle_gamma   90.00
#
_symmetry.space_group_name_H-M   'P 1'
#
loop_
_entity.id
_entity.type
_entity.pdbx_description
1 polymer ?
#
loop_
_entity_poly.entity_id
_entity_poly.type
_entity_poly.pdbx_seq_one_letter_code
_entity_poly.pdbx_strand_id
1 'polypeptide(L)'
;MFERAASHSQRDIDFFGTRLTLPPEARFASVESVQRYVDDVLALVATRWSAGPVTVRARRGATAAHYERDGDRAAIAVPDDRNGSAWAMRELVILHELAHHLCPHDAPAHGHDFVALYPELAGLAMGPEVEFVLRTVYAREGAR
;
A
#
# COMPACT_ATOMS: atom_id res chain seq x y z
N MET A 1 -6.44 -9.16 8.52
CA MET A 1 -6.61 -10.25 7.52
C MET A 1 -5.29 -10.98 7.31
N PHE A 2 -4.26 -10.32 6.75
CA PHE A 2 -2.92 -10.90 6.54
C PHE A 2 -2.27 -11.46 7.81
N GLU A 3 -2.43 -10.81 8.96
CA GLU A 3 -1.93 -11.34 10.24
C GLU A 3 -2.62 -12.64 10.66
N ARG A 4 -3.93 -12.77 10.41
CA ARG A 4 -4.68 -14.00 10.68
C ARG A 4 -4.30 -15.10 9.68
N ALA A 5 -4.08 -14.76 8.41
CA ALA A 5 -3.56 -15.71 7.43
C ALA A 5 -2.18 -16.25 7.87
N ALA A 6 -1.28 -15.37 8.31
CA ALA A 6 0.06 -15.73 8.73
C ALA A 6 0.13 -16.71 9.93
N SER A 7 -0.93 -16.81 10.76
CA SER A 7 -0.97 -17.79 11.84
C SER A 7 -1.28 -19.22 11.38
N HIS A 8 -1.63 -19.43 10.11
CA HIS A 8 -1.85 -20.75 9.51
C HIS A 8 -0.70 -21.13 8.57
N SER A 9 -0.30 -22.40 8.57
CA SER A 9 0.81 -22.91 7.74
C SER A 9 0.60 -22.71 6.23
N GLN A 10 -0.65 -22.70 5.77
CA GLN A 10 -1.02 -22.49 4.36
C GLN A 10 -1.41 -21.05 4.03
N ARG A 11 -1.54 -20.14 5.02
CA ARG A 11 -2.01 -18.75 4.81
C ARG A 11 -3.39 -18.61 4.16
N ASP A 12 -4.21 -19.64 4.31
CA ASP A 12 -5.59 -19.63 3.80
C ASP A 12 -6.52 -18.81 4.69
N ILE A 13 -7.51 -18.21 4.05
CA ILE A 13 -8.63 -17.52 4.69
C ILE A 13 -9.95 -17.94 4.05
N ASP A 14 -11.05 -17.82 4.80
CA ASP A 14 -12.39 -17.77 4.22
C ASP A 14 -12.72 -16.31 3.90
N PHE A 15 -12.94 -16.02 2.63
CA PHE A 15 -13.31 -14.72 2.12
C PHE A 15 -14.64 -14.84 1.38
N PHE A 16 -15.73 -14.47 2.07
CA PHE A 16 -17.10 -14.57 1.57
C PHE A 16 -17.47 -15.98 1.05
N GLY A 17 -17.11 -17.02 1.81
CA GLY A 17 -17.38 -18.42 1.44
C GLY A 17 -16.44 -18.97 0.36
N THR A 18 -15.47 -18.18 -0.10
CA THR A 18 -14.38 -18.64 -0.97
C THR A 18 -13.11 -18.81 -0.17
N ARG A 19 -12.44 -19.95 -0.31
CA ARG A 19 -11.11 -20.15 0.27
C ARG A 19 -10.06 -19.48 -0.61
N LEU A 20 -9.30 -18.57 -0.03
CA LEU A 20 -8.19 -17.88 -0.71
C LEU A 20 -6.90 -18.10 0.07
N THR A 21 -5.82 -18.40 -0.66
CA THR A 21 -4.46 -18.41 -0.13
C THR A 21 -3.86 -17.02 -0.32
N LEU A 22 -3.57 -16.29 0.76
CA LEU A 22 -3.01 -14.95 0.63
C LEU A 22 -1.48 -14.99 0.48
N PRO A 23 -0.91 -14.13 -0.39
CA PRO A 23 0.54 -13.97 -0.45
C PRO A 23 1.09 -13.46 0.90
N PRO A 24 2.40 -13.64 1.14
CA PRO A 24 3.07 -12.95 2.23
C PRO A 24 2.92 -11.44 2.06
N GLU A 25 2.84 -10.72 3.19
CA GLU A 25 2.90 -9.26 3.21
C GLU A 25 4.26 -8.87 3.79
N ALA A 26 5.01 -8.04 3.07
CA ALA A 26 6.27 -7.52 3.54
C ALA A 26 6.10 -6.67 4.81
N ARG A 27 7.08 -6.78 5.71
CA ARG A 27 7.24 -5.93 6.89
C ARG A 27 8.62 -5.31 6.82
N PHE A 28 8.66 -3.98 6.82
CA PHE A 28 9.90 -3.24 6.63
C PHE A 28 10.55 -2.94 7.98
N ALA A 29 11.86 -3.15 8.04
CA ALA A 29 12.65 -2.92 9.26
C ALA A 29 13.30 -1.52 9.28
N SER A 30 13.24 -0.77 8.19
CA SER A 30 13.84 0.56 8.10
C SER A 30 13.23 1.42 6.99
N VAL A 31 13.37 2.74 7.12
CA VAL A 31 13.04 3.71 6.07
C VAL A 31 13.75 3.39 4.76
N GLU A 32 15.01 2.96 4.82
CA GLU A 32 15.80 2.57 3.64
C GLU A 32 15.19 1.36 2.92
N SER A 33 14.72 0.36 3.67
CA SER A 33 14.04 -0.80 3.08
C SER A 33 12.70 -0.42 2.41
N VAL A 34 12.00 0.57 2.96
CA VAL A 34 10.79 1.13 2.34
C VAL A 34 11.13 1.90 1.07
N GLN A 35 12.17 2.73 1.08
CA GLN A 35 12.61 3.48 -0.12
C GLN A 35 12.92 2.53 -1.27
N ARG A 36 13.74 1.49 -1.05
CA ARG A 36 14.05 0.50 -2.10
C ARG A 36 12.80 -0.15 -2.67
N TYR A 37 11.89 -0.57 -1.80
CA TYR A 37 10.64 -1.17 -2.22
C TYR A 37 9.77 -0.22 -3.06
N VAL A 38 9.67 1.05 -2.65
CA VAL A 38 8.94 2.07 -3.40
C VAL A 38 9.57 2.30 -4.78
N ASP A 39 10.90 2.37 -4.86
CA ASP A 39 11.61 2.52 -6.13
C ASP A 39 11.37 1.31 -7.06
N ASP A 40 11.41 0.09 -6.52
CA ASP A 40 11.14 -1.15 -7.26
C ASP A 40 9.71 -1.20 -7.80
N VAL A 41 8.71 -0.81 -6.97
CA VAL A 41 7.30 -0.77 -7.39
C VAL A 41 7.07 0.33 -8.43
N LEU A 42 7.67 1.51 -8.28
CA LEU A 42 7.59 2.57 -9.29
C LEU A 42 8.17 2.11 -10.63
N ALA A 43 9.31 1.41 -10.61
CA ALA A 43 9.91 0.83 -11.81
C ALA A 43 9.00 -0.22 -12.46
N LEU A 44 8.35 -1.07 -11.65
CA LEU A 44 7.39 -2.08 -12.12
C LEU A 44 6.20 -1.46 -12.86
N VAL A 45 5.71 -0.31 -12.40
CA VAL A 45 4.46 0.29 -12.90
C VAL A 45 4.65 1.51 -13.80
N ALA A 46 5.90 1.89 -14.10
CA ALA A 46 6.24 3.10 -14.87
C ALA A 46 5.60 3.19 -16.27
N THR A 47 5.23 2.04 -16.87
CA THR A 47 4.55 2.00 -18.18
C THR A 47 3.03 2.20 -18.09
N ARG A 48 2.46 2.09 -16.88
CA ARG A 48 1.02 2.25 -16.61
C ARG A 48 0.69 3.64 -16.06
N TRP A 49 1.49 4.11 -15.11
CA TRP A 49 1.31 5.40 -14.47
C TRP A 49 2.60 6.20 -14.52
N SER A 50 2.52 7.41 -15.06
CA SER A 50 3.63 8.35 -15.05
C SER A 50 3.60 9.13 -13.74
N ALA A 51 4.65 9.00 -12.94
CA ALA A 51 4.85 9.78 -11.73
C ALA A 51 6.31 10.22 -11.62
N GLY A 52 6.52 11.33 -10.91
CA GLY A 52 7.85 11.78 -10.52
C GLY A 52 8.46 10.89 -9.43
N PRO A 53 9.69 11.18 -8.99
CA PRO A 53 10.27 10.48 -7.86
C PRO A 53 9.53 10.80 -6.55
N VAL A 54 9.54 9.85 -5.62
CA VAL A 54 9.05 10.05 -4.25
C VAL A 54 10.08 9.54 -3.25
N THR A 55 10.33 10.33 -2.22
CA THR A 55 11.30 10.00 -1.17
C THR A 55 10.62 9.46 0.08
N VAL A 56 11.24 8.53 0.77
CA VAL A 56 10.73 8.00 2.04
C VAL A 56 11.55 8.59 3.17
N ARG A 57 10.86 9.15 4.17
CA ARG A 57 11.52 9.79 5.32
C ARG A 57 10.90 9.34 6.64
N ALA A 58 11.73 9.28 7.68
CA ALA A 58 11.24 9.12 9.03
C ALA A 58 10.44 10.36 9.47
N ARG A 59 9.44 10.16 10.31
CA ARG A 59 8.75 11.22 11.05
C ARG A 59 8.61 10.86 12.53
N ARG A 60 8.58 11.90 13.38
CA ARG A 60 8.29 11.75 14.81
C ARG A 60 6.79 11.56 15.02
N GLY A 61 6.43 10.67 15.94
CA GLY A 61 5.05 10.38 16.33
C GLY A 61 4.57 9.00 15.87
N ALA A 62 3.56 8.47 16.57
CA ALA A 62 2.99 7.15 16.29
C ALA A 62 1.81 7.18 15.29
N THR A 63 1.50 8.35 14.73
CA THR A 63 0.40 8.50 13.76
C THR A 63 0.81 7.93 12.40
N ALA A 64 -0.19 7.58 11.58
CA ALA A 64 -0.06 6.88 10.31
C ALA A 64 1.09 7.35 9.40
N ALA A 65 1.60 6.42 8.60
CA ALA A 65 2.30 6.79 7.38
C ALA A 65 1.38 7.69 6.54
N HIS A 66 1.95 8.65 5.83
CA HIS A 66 1.19 9.46 4.88
C HIS A 66 2.06 9.95 3.74
N TYR A 67 1.44 10.04 2.57
CA TYR A 67 1.94 10.76 1.43
C TYR A 67 1.79 12.28 1.59
N GLU A 68 2.80 13.02 1.16
CA GLU A 68 2.77 14.49 1.04
C GLU A 68 3.42 14.94 -0.27
N ARG A 69 2.94 16.06 -0.81
CA ARG A 69 3.52 16.72 -1.98
C ARG A 69 3.60 18.22 -1.74
N ASP A 70 4.72 18.81 -2.14
CA ASP A 70 4.96 20.26 -2.17
C ASP A 70 5.62 20.62 -3.50
N GLY A 71 4.82 21.13 -4.44
CA GLY A 71 5.23 21.35 -5.83
C GLY A 71 5.74 20.06 -6.48
N ASP A 72 6.98 20.09 -6.95
CA ASP A 72 7.65 18.94 -7.58
C ASP A 72 8.25 17.95 -6.58
N ARG A 73 8.21 18.25 -5.27
CA ARG A 73 8.73 17.36 -4.23
C ARG A 73 7.62 16.48 -3.68
N ALA A 74 7.89 15.19 -3.59
CA ALA A 74 6.97 14.21 -3.04
C ALA A 74 7.67 13.36 -1.97
N ALA A 75 6.97 13.07 -0.88
CA ALA A 75 7.48 12.20 0.17
C ALA A 75 6.42 11.27 0.77
N ILE A 76 6.86 10.10 1.23
CA ILE A 76 6.11 9.21 2.09
C ILE A 76 6.77 9.30 3.48
N ALA A 77 6.05 9.86 4.43
CA ALA A 77 6.53 10.05 5.78
C ALA A 77 6.10 8.86 6.66
N VAL A 78 7.05 8.03 7.08
CA VAL A 78 6.79 6.81 7.88
C VAL A 78 7.22 6.99 9.34
N PRO A 79 6.48 6.45 10.33
CA PRO A 79 6.87 6.52 11.73
C PRO A 79 8.21 5.84 11.99
N ASP A 80 9.04 6.44 12.85
CA ASP A 80 10.21 5.76 13.41
C ASP A 80 9.75 4.58 14.30
N ASP A 81 10.31 3.39 14.07
CA ASP A 81 9.84 2.10 14.60
C ASP A 81 9.95 1.95 16.12
N ARG A 82 10.71 2.86 16.75
CA ARG A 82 11.08 2.88 18.17
C ARG A 82 9.91 2.87 19.16
N ASN A 83 8.68 3.16 18.72
CA ASN A 83 7.49 3.30 19.59
C ASN A 83 6.34 2.33 19.28
N GLY A 84 6.58 1.20 18.59
CA GLY A 84 5.53 0.20 18.35
C GLY A 84 4.62 0.50 17.14
N SER A 85 5.06 1.37 16.24
CA SER A 85 4.37 1.72 14.98
C SER A 85 4.56 0.67 13.87
N ALA A 86 4.82 -0.59 14.21
CA ALA A 86 5.16 -1.65 13.25
C ALA A 86 4.07 -1.87 12.19
N TRP A 87 2.82 -1.51 12.50
CA TRP A 87 1.71 -1.58 11.54
C TRP A 87 1.90 -0.63 10.34
N ALA A 88 2.55 0.52 10.52
CA ALA A 88 2.75 1.52 9.46
C ALA A 88 3.88 1.12 8.49
N MET A 89 4.72 0.16 8.88
CA MET A 89 5.82 -0.39 8.09
C MET A 89 5.38 -1.69 7.37
N ARG A 90 4.12 -1.77 6.97
CA ARG A 90 3.53 -2.91 6.24
C ARG A 90 3.38 -2.59 4.76
N GLU A 91 3.58 -3.58 3.91
CA GLU A 91 3.47 -3.46 2.45
C GLU A 91 2.19 -2.77 1.98
N LEU A 92 1.03 -3.20 2.46
CA LEU A 92 -0.24 -2.58 2.07
C LEU A 92 -0.37 -1.11 2.47
N VAL A 93 0.26 -0.70 3.58
CA VAL A 93 0.28 0.70 4.01
C VAL A 93 1.19 1.50 3.08
N ILE A 94 2.38 0.99 2.75
CA ILE A 94 3.28 1.67 1.81
C ILE A 94 2.65 1.79 0.42
N LEU A 95 1.99 0.73 -0.06
CA LEU A 95 1.25 0.76 -1.32
C LEU A 95 0.05 1.72 -1.27
N HIS A 96 -0.59 1.91 -0.11
CA HIS A 96 -1.65 2.91 0.05
C HIS A 96 -1.09 4.32 -0.15
N GLU A 97 0.04 4.64 0.49
CA GLU A 97 0.69 5.94 0.31
C GLU A 97 1.23 6.14 -1.10
N LEU A 98 1.76 5.08 -1.71
CA LEU A 98 2.21 5.13 -3.10
C LEU A 98 1.04 5.30 -4.08
N ALA A 99 -0.14 4.76 -3.77
CA ALA A 99 -1.34 5.00 -4.57
C ALA A 99 -1.75 6.49 -4.55
N HIS A 100 -1.64 7.17 -3.40
CA HIS A 100 -1.84 8.64 -3.36
C HIS A 100 -0.85 9.38 -4.24
N HIS A 101 0.39 8.92 -4.30
CA HIS A 101 1.42 9.52 -5.15
C HIS A 101 1.11 9.36 -6.66
N LEU A 102 0.56 8.21 -7.05
CA LEU A 102 0.23 7.86 -8.43
C LEU A 102 -1.11 8.43 -8.90
N CYS A 103 -2.01 8.78 -7.98
CA CYS A 103 -3.27 9.43 -8.32
C CYS A 103 -3.06 10.86 -8.83
N PRO A 104 -4.00 11.39 -9.65
CA PRO A 104 -3.97 12.79 -10.05
C PRO A 104 -3.96 13.73 -8.84
N HIS A 105 -3.18 14.80 -8.92
CA HIS A 105 -2.95 15.72 -7.79
C HIS A 105 -4.24 16.32 -7.21
N ASP A 106 -5.18 16.69 -8.08
CA ASP A 106 -6.42 17.37 -7.69
C ASP A 106 -7.57 16.38 -7.40
N ALA A 107 -7.30 15.08 -7.44
CA ALA A 107 -8.29 14.06 -7.11
C ALA A 107 -8.52 14.00 -5.58
N PRO A 108 -9.76 13.71 -5.14
CA PRO A 108 -10.00 13.39 -3.73
C PRO A 108 -9.14 12.20 -3.29
N ALA A 109 -8.53 12.28 -2.10
CA ALA A 109 -7.56 11.28 -1.61
C ALA A 109 -8.06 9.82 -1.71
N HIS A 110 -9.34 9.57 -1.42
CA HIS A 110 -9.96 8.24 -1.56
C HIS A 110 -11.15 8.27 -2.54
N GLY A 111 -11.03 9.07 -3.60
CA GLY A 111 -12.01 9.13 -4.69
C GLY A 111 -11.86 7.99 -5.69
N HIS A 112 -12.59 8.10 -6.80
CA HIS A 112 -12.66 7.09 -7.85
C HIS A 112 -11.29 6.62 -8.35
N ASP A 113 -10.36 7.55 -8.61
CA ASP A 113 -9.02 7.21 -9.11
C ASP A 113 -8.26 6.33 -8.10
N PHE A 114 -8.36 6.65 -6.82
CA PHE A 114 -7.72 5.86 -5.75
C PHE A 114 -8.37 4.47 -5.62
N VAL A 115 -9.70 4.42 -5.60
CA VAL A 115 -10.47 3.17 -5.46
C VAL A 115 -10.22 2.22 -6.63
N ALA A 116 -9.95 2.75 -7.83
CA ALA A 116 -9.56 1.96 -9.00
C ALA A 116 -8.08 1.56 -8.96
N LEU A 117 -7.18 2.51 -8.64
CA LEU A 117 -5.73 2.34 -8.75
C LEU A 117 -5.15 1.47 -7.63
N TYR A 118 -5.52 1.69 -6.37
CA TYR A 118 -4.90 1.00 -5.25
C TYR A 118 -5.03 -0.54 -5.32
N PRO A 119 -6.21 -1.12 -5.64
CA PRO A 119 -6.33 -2.56 -5.81
C PRO A 119 -5.45 -3.10 -6.96
N GLU A 120 -5.38 -2.39 -8.09
CA GLU A 120 -4.54 -2.79 -9.23
C GLU A 120 -3.05 -2.74 -8.88
N LEU A 121 -2.61 -1.66 -8.22
CA LEU A 121 -1.24 -1.52 -7.73
C LEU A 121 -0.87 -2.66 -6.77
N ALA A 122 -1.75 -2.97 -5.82
CA ALA A 122 -1.55 -4.09 -4.90
C ALA A 122 -1.55 -5.44 -5.61
N GLY A 123 -2.36 -5.61 -6.65
CA GLY A 123 -2.36 -6.78 -7.51
C GLY A 123 -1.03 -7.00 -8.22
N LEU A 124 -0.47 -5.93 -8.79
CA LEU A 124 0.81 -5.98 -9.50
C LEU A 124 1.98 -6.24 -8.56
N ALA A 125 1.97 -5.65 -7.36
CA ALA A 125 3.07 -5.78 -6.40
C ALA A 125 3.02 -7.08 -5.58
N MET A 126 1.83 -7.49 -5.11
CA MET A 126 1.67 -8.58 -4.16
C MET A 126 1.02 -9.84 -4.75
N GLY A 127 0.21 -9.68 -5.80
CA GLY A 127 -0.50 -10.78 -6.46
C GLY A 127 -2.01 -10.53 -6.62
N PRO A 128 -2.65 -11.20 -7.58
CA PRO A 128 -4.05 -10.98 -7.95
C PRO A 128 -5.05 -11.26 -6.82
N GLU A 129 -4.70 -12.10 -5.85
CA GLU A 129 -5.53 -12.37 -4.68
C GLU A 129 -5.74 -11.11 -3.82
N VAL A 130 -4.72 -10.26 -3.72
CA VAL A 130 -4.79 -8.99 -2.97
C VAL A 130 -5.68 -8.00 -3.69
N GLU A 131 -5.54 -7.89 -5.01
CA GLU A 131 -6.43 -7.07 -5.84
C GLU A 131 -7.89 -7.51 -5.68
N PHE A 132 -8.15 -8.82 -5.80
CA PHE A 132 -9.49 -9.37 -5.65
C PHE A 132 -10.11 -9.03 -4.29
N VAL A 133 -9.34 -9.18 -3.22
CA VAL A 133 -9.77 -8.85 -1.87
C VAL A 133 -10.13 -7.36 -1.77
N LEU A 134 -9.24 -6.46 -2.21
CA LEU A 134 -9.46 -5.02 -2.09
C LEU A 134 -10.66 -4.55 -2.93
N ARG A 135 -10.77 -5.00 -4.19
CA ARG A 135 -11.92 -4.68 -5.05
C ARG A 135 -13.23 -5.16 -4.44
N THR A 136 -13.24 -6.36 -3.86
CA THR A 136 -14.45 -6.93 -3.25
C THR A 136 -14.87 -6.15 -2.00
N VAL A 137 -13.90 -5.76 -1.15
CA VAL A 137 -14.17 -4.92 0.03
C VAL A 137 -14.73 -3.57 -0.41
N TYR A 138 -14.09 -2.88 -1.37
CA TYR A 138 -14.58 -1.59 -1.87
C TYR A 138 -15.98 -1.67 -2.46
N ALA A 139 -16.25 -2.67 -3.30
CA ALA A 139 -17.57 -2.88 -3.88
C ALA A 139 -18.65 -3.09 -2.80
N ARG A 140 -18.31 -3.79 -1.71
CA ARG A 140 -19.24 -4.05 -0.59
C ARG A 140 -19.50 -2.81 0.25
N GLU A 141 -18.48 -2.00 0.50
CA GLU A 141 -18.60 -0.74 1.26
C GLU A 141 -19.18 0.40 0.40
N GLY A 142 -19.44 0.15 -0.89
CA GLY A 142 -20.00 1.14 -1.81
C GLY A 142 -19.00 2.20 -2.27
N ALA A 143 -17.71 1.98 -2.05
CA ALA A 143 -16.64 2.84 -2.55
C ALA A 143 -16.57 2.71 -4.07
N ARG A 144 -16.61 3.85 -4.77
CA ARG A 144 -16.59 3.95 -6.24
C ARG A 144 -15.80 5.16 -6.68
#